data_AF-A0A817RKN2-F1
#
_entry.id   AF-A0A817RKN2-F1
#
_cell.length_a   1.000
_cell.length_b   1.000
_cell.length_c   1.000
_cell.angle_alpha   90.00
_cell.angle_beta   90.00
_cell.angle_gamma   90.00
#
_symmetry.space_group_name_H-M   'P 1'
#
loop_
_entity.id
_entity.type
_entity.pdbx_description
1 polymer ?
#
loop_
_entity_poly.entity_id
_entity_poly.type
_entity_poly.pdbx_seq_one_letter_code
_entity_poly.pdbx_strand_id
1 'polypeptide(L)'
;MINDDQLQICLYHPHPNQSHRYTRQIIRITNKTTCREVLTHYVPDPNTARLVETCLGFEREILPGDFLFDVITRNQAIEEFKIVIRRLHGMLTVLFLAEK
;
A
#
# COMPACT_ATOMS: atom_id res chain seq x y z
N MET A 1 -16.92 -9.01 22.45
CA MET A 1 -16.69 -8.08 21.33
C MET A 1 -15.25 -8.28 20.89
N ILE A 2 -15.02 -8.78 19.67
CA ILE A 2 -13.67 -8.79 19.09
C ILE A 2 -13.40 -7.34 18.66
N ASN A 3 -12.44 -6.68 19.30
CA ASN A 3 -11.96 -5.37 18.83
C ASN A 3 -11.11 -5.63 17.59
N ASP A 4 -11.50 -5.01 16.48
CA ASP A 4 -10.67 -5.01 15.28
C ASP A 4 -9.58 -3.96 15.47
N ASP A 5 -8.32 -4.41 15.57
CA ASP A 5 -7.18 -3.50 15.60
C ASP A 5 -7.15 -2.69 14.29
N GLN A 6 -6.99 -1.38 14.42
CA GLN A 6 -6.99 -0.45 13.30
C GLN A 6 -5.63 0.23 13.15
N LEU A 7 -5.20 0.42 11.90
CA LEU A 7 -4.03 1.19 11.53
C LEU A 7 -4.43 2.30 10.55
N GLN A 8 -3.93 3.51 10.78
CA GLN A 8 -4.01 4.60 9.82
C GLN A 8 -2.75 4.63 8.97
N ILE A 9 -2.92 4.65 7.66
CA ILE A 9 -1.80 4.69 6.71
C ILE A 9 -2.01 5.82 5.71
N CYS A 10 -0.90 6.43 5.29
CA CYS A 10 -0.91 7.44 4.24
C CYS A 10 -0.73 6.76 2.89
N LEU A 11 -1.57 7.11 1.92
CA LEU A 11 -1.37 6.82 0.51
C LEU A 11 -1.07 8.11 -0.25
N TYR A 12 -0.10 8.03 -1.16
CA TYR A 12 0.28 9.14 -2.03
C TYR A 12 -0.04 8.80 -3.47
N HIS A 13 -0.95 9.55 -4.09
CA HIS A 13 -1.36 9.36 -5.47
C HIS A 13 -0.82 10.50 -6.34
N PRO A 14 -0.28 10.24 -7.55
CA PRO A 14 0.09 11.31 -8.46
C PRO A 14 -1.15 12.13 -8.83
N HIS A 15 -1.01 13.46 -8.81
CA HIS A 15 -2.08 14.37 -9.15
C HIS A 15 -2.34 14.30 -10.67
N PRO A 16 -3.59 14.09 -11.13
CA PRO A 16 -3.89 13.79 -12.54
C PRO A 16 -3.42 14.89 -13.52
N ASN A 17 -3.33 16.13 -13.05
CA ASN A 17 -2.99 17.30 -13.89
C ASN A 17 -1.70 18.03 -13.46
N GLN A 18 -0.92 17.48 -12.52
CA GLN A 18 0.31 18.13 -12.04
C GLN A 18 1.43 17.11 -11.90
N SER A 19 2.27 17.02 -12.93
CA SER A 19 3.53 16.28 -12.85
C SER A 19 4.31 16.77 -11.62
N HIS A 20 4.75 15.84 -10.77
CA HIS A 20 5.45 16.06 -9.50
C HIS A 20 4.60 16.43 -8.27
N ARG A 21 3.27 16.58 -8.37
CA ARG A 21 2.42 16.75 -7.18
C ARG A 21 1.73 15.45 -6.82
N TYR A 22 1.76 15.10 -5.54
CA TYR A 22 1.04 13.95 -5.01
C TYR A 22 -0.12 14.41 -4.12
N THR A 23 -1.27 13.79 -4.27
CA THR A 23 -2.40 13.90 -3.34
C THR A 23 -2.18 12.89 -2.22
N ARG A 24 -2.16 13.37 -0.97
CA ARG A 24 -2.09 12.53 0.22
C ARG A 24 -3.51 12.15 0.67
N GLN A 25 -3.76 10.87 0.86
CA GLN A 25 -4.99 10.32 1.40
C GLN A 25 -4.67 9.48 2.65
N ILE A 26 -5.41 9.70 3.74
CA ILE A 26 -5.35 8.82 4.91
C ILE A 26 -6.38 7.73 4.75
N ILE A 27 -5.95 6.48 4.92
CA ILE A 27 -6.84 5.32 4.86
C ILE A 27 -6.73 4.56 6.17
N ARG A 28 -7.84 3.96 6.60
CA ARG A 28 -7.91 3.11 7.78
C ARG A 28 -7.98 1.67 7.31
N ILE A 29 -7.09 0.85 7.81
CA ILE A 29 -7.11 -0.61 7.59
C ILE A 29 -7.30 -1.29 8.94
N THR A 30 -7.84 -2.50 8.91
CA THR A 30 -7.95 -3.36 10.10
C THR A 30 -7.08 -4.60 9.93
N ASN A 31 -6.92 -5.36 11.02
CA ASN A 31 -6.32 -6.70 10.98
C ASN A 31 -7.01 -7.69 10.03
N LYS A 32 -8.16 -7.36 9.46
CA LYS A 32 -8.88 -8.15 8.45
C LYS A 32 -8.72 -7.62 7.03
N THR A 33 -8.14 -6.43 6.85
CA THR A 33 -7.98 -5.83 5.52
C THR A 33 -6.92 -6.57 4.73
N THR A 34 -7.35 -7.25 3.67
CA THR A 34 -6.49 -7.98 2.74
C THR A 34 -5.86 -7.04 1.71
N CYS A 35 -4.72 -7.47 1.18
CA CYS A 35 -4.05 -6.79 0.07
C CYS A 35 -4.95 -6.70 -1.18
N ARG A 36 -5.80 -7.72 -1.43
CA ARG A 36 -6.79 -7.73 -2.51
C ARG A 36 -7.84 -6.63 -2.37
N GLU A 37 -8.36 -6.42 -1.16
CA GLU A 37 -9.35 -5.35 -0.90
C GLU A 37 -8.74 -3.98 -1.18
N VAL A 38 -7.50 -3.75 -0.75
CA VAL A 38 -6.77 -2.50 -1.02
C VAL A 38 -6.56 -2.32 -2.52
N LEU A 39 -6.09 -3.34 -3.24
CA LEU A 39 -5.93 -3.26 -4.70
C LEU A 39 -7.26 -2.96 -5.40
N THR A 40 -8.35 -3.60 -4.99
CA THR A 40 -9.68 -3.41 -5.60
C THR A 40 -10.20 -1.99 -5.40
N HIS A 41 -9.84 -1.36 -4.29
CA HIS A 41 -10.26 0.01 -3.99
C HIS A 41 -9.47 1.06 -4.80
N TYR A 42 -8.16 0.87 -4.99
CA TYR A 42 -7.28 1.88 -5.59
C TYR A 42 -6.92 1.63 -7.06
N VAL A 43 -7.21 0.44 -7.58
CA VAL A 43 -6.87 0.06 -8.95
C VAL A 43 -8.15 -0.33 -9.68
N PRO A 44 -8.47 0.30 -10.84
CA PRO A 44 -9.68 -0.05 -11.61
C PRO A 44 -9.78 -1.53 -11.97
N ASP A 45 -8.64 -2.18 -12.26
CA ASP A 45 -8.54 -3.64 -12.38
C ASP A 45 -7.45 -4.18 -11.44
N PRO A 46 -7.82 -4.79 -10.30
CA PRO A 46 -6.85 -5.28 -9.32
C PRO A 46 -5.97 -6.42 -9.85
N ASN A 47 -6.34 -7.09 -10.94
CA ASN A 47 -5.51 -8.14 -11.53
C ASN A 47 -4.31 -7.55 -12.29
N THR A 48 -4.39 -6.28 -12.68
CA THR A 48 -3.33 -5.54 -13.38
C THR A 48 -2.31 -4.89 -12.45
N ALA A 49 -2.40 -5.13 -11.13
CA ALA A 49 -1.47 -4.56 -10.17
C ALA A 49 -1.11 -5.55 -9.06
N ARG A 50 -0.02 -5.25 -8.35
CA ARG A 50 0.51 -5.99 -7.19
C ARG A 50 0.90 -5.03 -6.09
N LEU A 51 0.85 -5.50 -4.85
CA LEU A 51 1.47 -4.80 -3.72
C LEU A 51 2.89 -5.31 -3.56
N VAL A 52 3.84 -4.40 -3.37
CA VAL A 52 5.26 -4.69 -3.20
C VAL A 52 5.71 -4.01 -1.93
N GLU A 53 6.29 -4.77 -0.99
CA GLU A 53 7.05 -4.18 0.10
C GLU A 53 8.46 -3.84 -0.37
N THR A 54 8.94 -2.65 0.00
CA THR A 54 10.30 -2.22 -0.26
C THR A 54 10.99 -1.92 1.06
N CYS A 55 12.14 -2.52 1.29
CA CYS A 55 12.90 -2.39 2.53
C CYS A 55 14.40 -2.37 2.19
N LEU A 56 15.10 -1.28 2.51
CA LEU A 56 16.56 -1.15 2.31
C LEU A 56 17.01 -1.48 0.88
N GLY A 57 16.23 -1.08 -0.12
CA GLY A 57 16.49 -1.37 -1.54
C GLY A 57 16.10 -2.77 -2.01
N PHE A 58 15.62 -3.64 -1.13
CA PHE A 58 15.04 -4.94 -1.49
C PHE A 58 13.54 -4.80 -1.73
N GLU A 59 13.06 -5.48 -2.76
CA GLU A 59 11.64 -5.52 -3.10
C GLU A 59 11.12 -6.95 -2.99
N ARG A 60 9.92 -7.09 -2.44
CA ARG A 60 9.21 -8.36 -2.37
C ARG A 60 7.74 -8.16 -2.67
N GLU A 61 7.18 -9.02 -3.51
CA GLU A 61 5.75 -9.05 -3.78
C GLU A 61 4.98 -9.53 -2.53
N ILE A 62 3.89 -8.83 -2.22
CA ILE A 62 2.93 -9.18 -1.18
C ILE A 62 1.75 -9.88 -1.86
N LEU A 63 1.36 -11.04 -1.36
CA LEU A 63 0.31 -11.82 -1.99
C LEU A 63 -1.05 -11.16 -1.78
N PRO A 64 -1.98 -11.22 -2.74
CA PRO A 64 -3.30 -10.60 -2.59
C PRO A 64 -4.10 -11.11 -1.39
N GLY A 65 -3.86 -12.36 -0.96
CA GLY A 65 -4.49 -12.95 0.22
C GLY A 65 -3.89 -12.54 1.57
N ASP A 66 -2.73 -11.86 1.57
CA ASP A 66 -2.07 -11.44 2.80
C ASP A 66 -2.84 -10.28 3.44
N PHE A 67 -2.86 -10.24 4.78
CA PHE A 67 -3.43 -9.12 5.53
C PHE A 67 -2.44 -7.96 5.59
N LEU A 68 -2.87 -6.78 5.12
CA LEU A 68 -1.98 -5.62 5.00
C LEU A 68 -1.53 -5.12 6.37
N PHE A 69 -2.39 -5.23 7.39
CA PHE A 69 -2.07 -4.87 8.76
C PHE A 69 -0.84 -5.65 9.28
N ASP A 70 -0.80 -6.97 9.06
CA ASP A 70 0.30 -7.83 9.48
C ASP A 70 1.59 -7.49 8.73
N VAL A 71 1.46 -7.21 7.43
CA VAL A 71 2.58 -6.80 6.58
C VAL A 71 3.22 -5.49 7.05
N ILE A 72 2.43 -4.53 7.53
CA ILE A 72 2.96 -3.24 8.00
C ILE A 72 3.51 -3.38 9.41
N THR A 73 2.76 -3.99 10.33
CA THR A 73 3.15 -4.10 11.74
C THR A 73 4.43 -4.91 11.93
N ARG A 74 4.67 -5.97 11.13
CA ARG A 74 5.93 -6.73 11.18
C ARG A 74 7.16 -5.92 10.76
N ASN A 75 6.97 -4.87 9.94
CA ASN A 75 8.03 -4.08 9.34
C ASN A 75 8.09 -2.63 9.88
N GLN A 76 7.20 -2.25 10.80
CA GLN A 76 7.06 -0.85 11.27
C GLN A 76 8.31 -0.26 11.93
N ALA A 77 9.21 -1.12 12.42
CA ALA A 77 10.47 -0.71 13.04
C ALA A 77 11.54 -0.34 12.01
N ILE A 78 11.33 -0.68 10.74
CA ILE A 78 12.27 -0.45 9.66
C ILE A 78 12.03 0.95 9.09
N GLU A 79 13.02 1.82 9.20
CA GLU A 79 12.93 3.24 8.84
C GLU A 79 12.59 3.47 7.36
N GLU A 80 13.10 2.62 6.47
CA GLU A 80 12.87 2.75 5.01
C GLU A 80 11.74 1.86 4.47
N PHE A 81 10.95 1.23 5.35
CA PHE A 81 9.88 0.35 4.89
C PHE A 81 8.75 1.12 4.21
N LYS A 82 8.41 0.69 2.99
CA LYS A 82 7.31 1.25 2.19
C LYS A 82 6.53 0.12 1.53
N ILE A 83 5.26 0.39 1.22
CA ILE A 83 4.43 -0.51 0.41
C ILE A 83 3.97 0.25 -0.82
N VAL A 84 4.16 -0.38 -1.97
CA VAL A 84 3.92 0.21 -3.30
C VAL A 84 2.88 -0.62 -4.03
N ILE A 85 1.86 0.02 -4.61
CA ILE A 85 1.03 -0.62 -5.64
C ILE A 85 1.74 -0.47 -6.99
N ARG A 86 2.16 -1.58 -7.60
CA ARG A 86 2.84 -1.63 -8.90
C ARG A 86 1.91 -2.22 -9.95
N ARG A 87 1.71 -1.53 -11.08
CA ARG A 87 0.98 -2.08 -12.24
C ARG A 87 1.86 -3.07 -13.02
N LEU A 88 1.26 -4.14 -13.52
CA LEU A 88 1.92 -5.20 -14.30
C LEU A 88 2.24 -4.77 -15.74
N HIS A 89 1.40 -3.91 -16.34
CA HIS A 89 1.54 -3.45 -17.71
C HIS A 89 1.27 -1.92 -17.78
N GLY A 90 2.26 -1.14 -18.22
CA GLY A 90 2.14 0.33 -18.40
C GLY A 90 2.84 1.18 -17.32
N MET A 91 2.80 2.52 -17.50
CA MET A 91 3.58 3.49 -16.73
C MET A 91 3.15 3.61 -15.25
N LEU A 92 4.16 3.82 -14.40
CA LEU A 92 4.23 3.63 -12.95
C LEU A 92 3.38 4.64 -12.12
N THR A 93 2.53 4.16 -11.22
CA THR A 93 1.96 4.94 -10.11
C THR A 93 2.44 4.31 -8.82
N VAL A 94 3.45 4.91 -8.17
CA VAL A 94 4.00 4.47 -6.89
C VAL A 94 3.12 5.01 -5.76
N LEU A 95 2.63 4.12 -4.89
CA LEU A 95 2.12 4.53 -3.58
C LEU A 95 3.27 4.45 -2.59
N PHE A 96 3.42 5.48 -1.75
CA PHE A 96 4.31 5.44 -0.60
C PHE A 96 3.48 5.17 0.63
N LEU A 97 3.98 4.30 1.51
CA LEU A 97 3.38 4.01 2.80
C LEU A 97 4.42 4.36 3.86
N ALA A 98 3.95 5.05 4.90
CA ALA A 98 4.64 5.46 6.13
C ALA A 98 5.67 6.60 5.99
N GLU A 99 5.24 7.81 6.33
CA GLU A 99 6.08 8.68 7.18
C GLU A 99 5.59 8.48 8.62
N LYS A 100 6.53 8.48 9.59
CA LYS A 100 6.22 8.65 11.01
C LYS A 100 5.76 10.08 11.29
#